data_AF-A0A3N5PVM0-F1
#
_entry.id   AF-A0A3N5PVM0-F1
#
_cell.length_a   1.000
_cell.length_b   1.000
_cell.length_c   1.000
_cell.angle_alpha   90.00
_cell.angle_beta   90.00
_cell.angle_gamma   90.00
#
_symmetry.space_group_name_H-M   'P 1'
#
loop_
_entity.id
_entity.type
_entity.pdbx_description
1 polymer ?
#
loop_
_entity_poly.entity_id
_entity_poly.type
_entity_poly.pdbx_seq_one_letter_code
_entity_poly.pdbx_strand_id
1 'polypeptide(L)'
;MAERAIASATSQEVPDGWKLRTVWTHGESLHEARNEGADLVKGSDWLIFLDADDTLRPGYVKAMIEGHGDIRQPETVTAGNPDEQPIFIPPKNSLREGNWIVIGAACRADLFYQVGGFRDLPIYEDWDLWIRMNRAGAEIGQAPGAIYEVTVMPDSRNQADHQVAVYWFNRILQETS
;
A
#
# COMPACT_ATOMS: atom_id res chain seq x y z
N MET A 1 12.15 -11.54 9.15
CA MET A 1 11.72 -10.75 7.97
C MET A 1 11.14 -9.41 8.44
N ALA A 2 10.10 -9.43 9.29
CA ALA A 2 9.51 -8.21 9.87
C ALA A 2 10.51 -7.20 10.47
N GLU A 3 11.63 -7.66 11.06
CA GLU A 3 12.68 -6.78 11.60
C GLU A 3 13.22 -5.78 10.57
N ARG A 4 13.41 -6.20 9.31
CA ARG A 4 13.89 -5.30 8.25
C ARG A 4 12.84 -4.24 7.91
N ALA A 5 11.59 -4.65 7.76
CA ALA A 5 10.46 -3.76 7.51
C ALA A 5 10.36 -2.72 8.63
N ILE A 6 10.32 -3.17 9.89
CA ILE A 6 10.27 -2.32 11.08
C ILE A 6 11.45 -1.36 11.14
N ALA A 7 12.68 -1.85 10.93
CA ALA A 7 13.87 -1.01 10.90
C ALA A 7 13.76 0.08 9.81
N SER A 8 13.35 -0.27 8.60
CA SER A 8 13.21 0.67 7.48
C SER A 8 12.11 1.71 7.69
N ALA A 9 11.02 1.35 8.40
CA ALA A 9 9.93 2.26 8.72
C ALA A 9 10.29 3.20 9.89
N THR A 10 10.94 2.68 10.93
CA THR A 10 11.35 3.46 12.11
C THR A 10 12.50 4.43 11.82
N SER A 11 13.31 4.18 10.79
CA SER A 11 14.39 5.08 10.35
C SER A 11 13.92 6.23 9.46
N GLN A 12 12.62 6.35 9.17
CA GLN A 12 12.12 7.40 8.29
C GLN A 12 12.10 8.76 8.98
N GLU A 13 12.46 9.78 8.23
CA GLU A 13 12.39 11.18 8.65
C GLU A 13 11.12 11.83 8.10
N VAL A 14 10.63 12.83 8.84
CA VAL A 14 9.50 13.68 8.42
C VAL A 14 9.88 15.16 8.46
N PRO A 15 9.27 16.01 7.62
CA PRO A 15 9.46 17.45 7.69
C PRO A 15 9.01 18.07 9.01
N ASP A 16 9.45 19.29 9.29
CA ASP A 16 8.99 20.06 10.45
C ASP A 16 7.46 20.18 10.47
N GLY A 17 6.89 20.06 11.68
CA GLY A 17 5.43 20.08 11.88
C GLY A 17 4.72 18.75 11.64
N TRP A 18 5.41 17.75 11.08
CA TRP A 18 4.89 16.39 10.94
C TRP A 18 5.32 15.48 12.09
N LYS A 19 4.53 14.44 12.32
CA LYS A 19 4.86 13.36 13.25
C LYS A 19 4.69 12.03 12.55
N LEU A 20 5.68 11.17 12.71
CA LEU A 20 5.58 9.78 12.28
C LEU A 20 5.23 8.90 13.47
N ARG A 21 4.20 8.08 13.32
CA ARG A 21 3.86 7.02 14.27
C ARG A 21 3.94 5.69 13.54
N THR A 22 4.84 4.83 14.01
CA THR A 22 4.98 3.46 13.51
C THR A 22 4.33 2.50 14.51
N VAL A 23 3.59 1.53 13.97
CA VAL A 23 3.01 0.40 14.71
C VAL A 23 3.23 -0.85 13.88
N TRP A 24 3.23 -1.99 14.55
CA TRP A 24 3.33 -3.30 13.91
C TRP A 24 2.34 -4.23 14.60
N THR A 25 1.58 -4.94 13.79
CA THR A 25 0.52 -5.84 14.22
C THR A 25 0.75 -7.21 13.63
N HIS A 26 0.26 -8.22 14.33
CA HIS A 26 0.23 -9.59 13.85
C HIS A 26 -1.18 -10.12 14.05
N GLY A 27 -1.91 -10.28 12.95
CA GLY A 27 -3.27 -10.81 12.94
C GLY A 27 -3.30 -12.27 12.46
N GLU A 28 -4.42 -12.94 12.69
CA GLU A 28 -4.67 -14.28 12.12
C GLU A 28 -4.84 -14.20 10.59
N SER A 29 -5.27 -13.04 10.11
CA SER A 29 -5.35 -12.68 8.69
C SER A 29 -4.63 -11.36 8.37
N LEU A 30 -4.34 -11.16 7.08
CA LEU A 30 -3.67 -9.94 6.59
C LEU A 30 -4.55 -8.70 6.72
N HIS A 31 -5.86 -8.84 6.47
CA HIS A 31 -6.81 -7.73 6.56
C HIS A 31 -7.00 -7.28 8.02
N GLU A 32 -7.08 -8.22 8.97
CA GLU A 32 -7.14 -7.91 10.41
C GLU A 32 -5.89 -7.16 10.85
N ALA A 33 -4.70 -7.66 10.51
CA ALA A 33 -3.45 -7.02 10.88
C ALA A 33 -3.40 -5.56 10.39
N ARG A 34 -3.76 -5.32 9.12
CA ARG A 34 -3.76 -3.96 8.54
C ARG A 34 -4.81 -3.05 9.19
N ASN A 35 -6.04 -3.54 9.39
CA ASN A 35 -7.11 -2.75 10.01
C ASN A 35 -6.82 -2.44 11.49
N GLU A 36 -6.30 -3.40 12.25
CA GLU A 36 -5.86 -3.18 13.64
C GLU A 36 -4.74 -2.15 13.70
N GLY A 37 -3.77 -2.23 12.78
CA GLY A 37 -2.69 -1.26 12.68
C GLY A 37 -3.21 0.15 12.44
N ALA A 38 -4.16 0.31 11.51
CA ALA A 38 -4.82 1.60 11.26
C ALA A 38 -5.55 2.09 12.51
N ASP A 39 -6.31 1.21 13.18
CA ASP A 39 -7.06 1.51 14.39
C ASP A 39 -6.18 2.00 15.55
N LEU A 40 -4.99 1.40 15.73
CA LEU A 40 -4.02 1.83 16.73
C LEU A 40 -3.52 3.26 16.49
N VAL A 41 -3.48 3.71 15.24
CA VAL A 41 -3.05 5.05 14.83
C VAL A 41 -4.21 5.96 14.42
N LYS A 42 -5.44 5.66 14.85
CA LYS A 42 -6.59 6.57 14.69
C LYS A 42 -6.24 7.99 15.14
N GLY A 43 -6.62 8.96 14.30
CA GLY A 43 -6.27 10.38 14.46
C GLY A 43 -5.07 10.84 13.62
N SER A 44 -4.36 9.93 12.94
CA SER A 44 -3.43 10.29 11.87
C SER A 44 -4.16 10.85 10.64
N ASP A 45 -3.55 11.80 9.93
CA ASP A 45 -4.08 12.34 8.66
C ASP A 45 -3.84 11.38 7.47
N TRP A 46 -2.76 10.61 7.54
CA TRP A 46 -2.28 9.73 6.47
C TRP A 46 -1.94 8.35 7.03
N LEU A 47 -2.13 7.33 6.21
CA LEU A 47 -1.75 5.94 6.48
C LEU A 47 -0.81 5.44 5.38
N ILE A 48 0.22 4.70 5.77
CA ILE A 48 1.12 3.95 4.89
C ILE A 48 1.18 2.52 5.44
N PHE A 49 0.95 1.53 4.59
CA PHE A 49 1.05 0.12 4.95
C PHE A 49 2.32 -0.49 4.38
N LEU A 50 3.04 -1.28 5.18
CA LEU A 50 4.28 -1.92 4.79
C LEU A 50 4.18 -3.42 5.09
N ASP A 51 4.37 -4.25 4.08
CA ASP A 51 4.39 -5.69 4.25
C ASP A 51 5.66 -6.13 4.99
N ALA A 52 5.58 -7.22 5.73
CA ALA A 52 6.62 -7.63 6.68
C ALA A 52 7.92 -8.12 6.03
N ASP A 53 7.90 -8.38 4.73
CA ASP A 53 9.03 -8.78 3.89
C ASP A 53 9.58 -7.63 3.04
N ASP A 54 8.87 -6.51 2.93
CA ASP A 54 9.28 -5.35 2.13
C ASP A 54 10.02 -4.29 2.95
N THR A 55 10.69 -3.36 2.28
CA THR A 55 11.41 -2.25 2.93
C THR A 55 11.16 -0.90 2.27
N LEU A 56 11.30 0.17 3.04
CA LEU A 56 11.25 1.54 2.54
C LEU A 56 12.68 2.11 2.44
N ARG A 57 13.03 2.73 1.31
CA ARG A 57 14.31 3.46 1.24
C ARG A 57 14.29 4.71 2.14
N PRO A 58 15.45 5.22 2.57
CA PRO A 58 15.51 6.48 3.31
C PRO A 58 14.84 7.63 2.54
N GLY A 59 14.06 8.45 3.24
CA GLY A 59 13.34 9.58 2.65
C GLY A 59 11.95 9.26 2.09
N TYR A 60 11.51 8.01 2.16
CA TYR A 60 10.21 7.56 1.67
C TYR A 60 9.04 8.40 2.19
N VAL A 61 8.96 8.58 3.51
CA VAL A 61 7.82 9.29 4.13
C VAL A 61 7.84 10.77 3.78
N LYS A 62 9.03 11.39 3.72
CA LYS A 62 9.17 12.77 3.27
C LYS A 62 8.67 12.96 1.84
N ALA A 63 9.10 12.10 0.92
CA ALA A 63 8.63 12.13 -0.47
C ALA A 63 7.12 11.88 -0.58
N MET A 64 6.57 10.98 0.26
CA MET A 64 5.11 10.78 0.35
C MET A 64 4.38 12.05 0.75
N ILE A 65 4.89 12.81 1.72
CA ILE A 65 4.30 14.08 2.18
C ILE A 65 4.32 15.14 1.07
N GLU A 66 5.41 15.20 0.29
CA GLU A 66 5.59 16.14 -0.82
C GLU A 66 4.83 15.74 -2.10
N GLY A 67 4.37 14.49 -2.20
CA GLY A 67 3.56 13.99 -3.30
C GLY A 67 2.16 14.60 -3.39
N HIS A 68 1.45 14.29 -4.47
CA HIS A 68 0.10 14.80 -4.77
C HIS A 68 -0.94 13.68 -4.81
N GLY A 69 -2.21 14.05 -4.67
CA GLY A 69 -3.34 13.12 -4.57
C GLY A 69 -3.64 12.68 -3.14
N ASP A 70 -4.80 12.08 -2.97
CA ASP A 70 -5.30 11.46 -1.72
C ASP A 70 -4.82 10.02 -1.56
N ILE A 71 -4.47 9.37 -2.68
CA ILE A 71 -3.72 8.12 -2.76
C ILE A 71 -2.44 8.42 -3.52
N ARG A 72 -1.29 8.23 -2.88
CA ARG A 72 0.02 8.62 -3.41
C ARG A 72 0.84 7.39 -3.73
N GLN A 73 0.97 7.09 -5.00
CA GLN A 73 1.72 5.94 -5.49
C GLN A 73 3.24 6.20 -5.37
N PRO A 74 4.02 5.26 -4.80
CA PRO A 74 5.48 5.31 -4.81
C PRO A 74 6.07 4.77 -6.11
N GLU A 75 7.36 4.97 -6.28
CA GLU A 75 8.21 4.16 -7.15
C GLU A 75 8.50 2.82 -6.49
N THR A 76 8.69 1.78 -7.30
CA THR A 76 8.98 0.41 -6.85
C THR A 76 10.29 -0.09 -7.44
N VAL A 77 11.00 -0.92 -6.69
CA VAL A 77 12.23 -1.61 -7.12
C VAL A 77 12.34 -2.97 -6.44
N THR A 78 12.99 -3.94 -7.05
CA THR A 78 13.25 -5.24 -6.39
C THR A 78 14.29 -5.07 -5.30
N ALA A 79 13.99 -5.55 -4.10
CA ALA A 79 14.91 -5.50 -2.97
C ALA A 79 16.21 -6.23 -3.28
N GLY A 80 17.35 -5.61 -2.99
CA GLY A 80 18.68 -6.19 -3.18
C GLY A 80 19.22 -6.13 -4.61
N ASN A 81 18.53 -5.46 -5.55
CA ASN A 81 19.04 -5.19 -6.88
C ASN A 81 19.57 -3.75 -6.99
N PRO A 82 20.89 -3.52 -6.88
CA PRO A 82 21.46 -2.17 -6.89
C PRO A 82 21.41 -1.49 -8.27
N ASP A 83 21.28 -2.26 -9.34
CA ASP A 83 21.31 -1.75 -10.72
C ASP A 83 19.91 -1.39 -11.25
N GLU A 84 18.86 -1.84 -10.56
CA GLU A 84 17.49 -1.55 -10.94
C GLU A 84 17.09 -0.12 -10.54
N GLN A 85 16.60 0.62 -11.53
CA GLN A 85 16.08 1.96 -11.29
C GLN A 85 14.66 1.86 -10.73
N PRO A 86 14.34 2.61 -9.65
CA PRO A 86 12.97 2.72 -9.18
C PRO A 86 12.07 3.28 -10.29
N ILE A 87 10.92 2.65 -10.50
CA ILE A 87 9.93 3.11 -11.47
C ILE A 87 8.54 3.13 -10.83
N PHE A 88 7.68 4.03 -11.28
CA PHE A 88 6.25 3.88 -11.01
C PHE A 88 5.73 2.64 -11.75
N ILE A 89 4.84 1.89 -11.11
CA ILE A 89 4.03 0.91 -11.84
C ILE A 89 3.15 1.71 -12.82
N PRO A 90 3.23 1.46 -14.13
CA PRO A 90 2.51 2.26 -15.11
C PRO A 90 1.00 2.23 -14.86
N PRO A 91 0.32 3.39 -14.86
CA PRO A 91 -1.12 3.42 -14.67
C PRO A 91 -1.83 2.73 -15.83
N LYS A 92 -2.95 2.06 -15.51
CA LYS A 92 -3.92 1.60 -16.50
C LYS A 92 -4.93 2.71 -16.80
N ASN A 93 -5.84 2.53 -17.78
CA ASN A 93 -6.84 3.56 -18.07
C ASN A 93 -7.80 3.78 -16.89
N SER A 94 -8.02 2.74 -16.09
CA SER A 94 -8.74 2.82 -14.82
C SER A 94 -8.28 1.73 -13.87
N LEU A 95 -8.52 1.91 -12.56
CA LEU A 95 -8.31 0.84 -11.57
C LEU A 95 -9.16 -0.40 -11.88
N ARG A 96 -10.25 -0.29 -12.63
CA ARG A 96 -11.08 -1.45 -13.01
C ARG A 96 -10.38 -2.40 -13.97
N GLU A 97 -9.33 -1.96 -14.66
CA GLU A 97 -8.51 -2.79 -15.56
C GLU A 97 -7.39 -3.54 -14.81
N GLY A 98 -7.19 -3.25 -13.53
CA GLY A 98 -6.27 -3.96 -12.64
C GLY A 98 -5.47 -3.02 -11.73
N ASN A 99 -4.77 -3.62 -10.77
CA ASN A 99 -4.00 -2.88 -9.79
C ASN A 99 -2.69 -2.37 -10.39
N TRP A 100 -2.39 -1.10 -10.13
CA TRP A 100 -1.10 -0.47 -10.41
C TRP A 100 -0.60 0.33 -9.20
N ILE A 101 -1.22 0.17 -8.04
CA ILE A 101 -0.87 0.87 -6.80
C ILE A 101 -0.48 -0.19 -5.77
N VAL A 102 0.79 -0.17 -5.37
CA VAL A 102 1.28 -1.07 -4.31
C VAL A 102 0.67 -0.69 -2.97
N ILE A 103 0.60 -1.66 -2.06
CA ILE A 103 0.16 -1.46 -0.68
C ILE A 103 0.93 -0.33 0.05
N GLY A 104 2.18 -0.09 -0.34
CA GLY A 104 3.02 1.00 0.15
C GLY A 104 2.50 2.42 -0.09
N ALA A 105 1.50 2.61 -0.96
CA ALA A 105 0.95 3.93 -1.21
C ALA A 105 0.45 4.62 0.07
N ALA A 106 0.75 5.92 0.20
CA ALA A 106 0.15 6.72 1.26
C ALA A 106 -1.31 7.01 0.89
N CYS A 107 -2.22 6.89 1.85
CA CYS A 107 -3.62 7.23 1.64
C CYS A 107 -4.17 8.10 2.77
N ARG A 108 -5.10 8.98 2.42
CA ARG A 108 -5.87 9.80 3.37
C ARG A 108 -6.63 8.91 4.35
N ALA A 109 -6.39 9.12 5.64
CA ALA A 109 -6.94 8.27 6.69
C ALA A 109 -8.47 8.38 6.79
N ASP A 110 -9.01 9.59 6.64
CA ASP A 110 -10.46 9.84 6.61
C ASP A 110 -11.16 9.05 5.49
N LEU A 111 -10.61 9.06 4.27
CA LEU A 111 -11.12 8.28 3.15
C LEU A 111 -11.00 6.77 3.38
N PHE A 112 -9.90 6.29 3.98
CA PHE A 112 -9.73 4.89 4.38
C PHE A 112 -10.85 4.43 5.32
N TYR A 113 -11.14 5.21 6.37
CA TYR A 113 -12.22 4.90 7.31
C TYR A 113 -13.60 5.04 6.68
N GLN A 114 -13.81 6.03 5.81
CA GLN A 114 -15.07 6.23 5.08
C GLN A 114 -15.47 4.99 4.27
N VAL A 115 -14.50 4.32 3.65
CA VAL A 115 -14.77 3.12 2.84
C VAL A 115 -14.74 1.81 3.64
N GLY A 116 -14.48 1.87 4.95
CA GLY A 116 -14.48 0.72 5.86
C GLY A 116 -13.18 -0.08 5.90
N GLY A 117 -12.05 0.48 5.47
CA GLY A 117 -10.74 -0.18 5.53
C GLY A 117 -10.60 -1.40 4.61
N PHE A 118 -9.72 -2.34 4.96
CA PHE A 118 -9.51 -3.58 4.21
C PHE A 118 -10.64 -4.59 4.43
N ARG A 119 -11.06 -5.28 3.38
CA ARG A 119 -11.99 -6.42 3.46
C ARG A 119 -11.22 -7.73 3.63
N ASP A 120 -11.89 -8.73 4.19
CA ASP A 120 -11.38 -10.10 4.23
C ASP A 120 -11.45 -10.73 2.84
N LEU A 121 -10.39 -10.53 2.06
CA LEU A 121 -10.22 -11.08 0.72
C LEU A 121 -8.94 -11.92 0.70
N PRO A 122 -8.95 -13.09 0.03
CA PRO A 122 -7.77 -13.95 -0.03
C PRO A 122 -6.67 -13.39 -0.93
N ILE A 123 -7.03 -12.53 -1.90
CA ILE A 123 -6.15 -11.83 -2.84
C ILE A 123 -6.79 -10.50 -3.25
N TYR A 124 -5.97 -9.57 -3.73
CA TYR A 124 -6.39 -8.26 -4.27
C TYR A 124 -7.08 -7.33 -3.25
N GLU A 125 -6.81 -7.51 -1.97
CA GLU A 125 -7.37 -6.69 -0.90
C GLU A 125 -6.90 -5.23 -0.96
N ASP A 126 -5.68 -4.98 -1.43
CA ASP A 126 -5.15 -3.64 -1.70
C ASP A 126 -5.88 -2.98 -2.87
N TRP A 127 -6.07 -3.71 -3.96
CA TRP A 127 -6.79 -3.26 -5.14
C TRP A 127 -8.25 -2.93 -4.84
N ASP A 128 -8.96 -3.78 -4.09
CA ASP A 128 -10.32 -3.54 -3.62
C ASP A 128 -10.40 -2.23 -2.80
N LEU A 129 -9.44 -2.00 -1.90
CA LEU A 129 -9.37 -0.75 -1.13
C LEU A 129 -9.20 0.45 -2.06
N TRP A 130 -8.25 0.41 -2.98
CA TRP A 130 -7.98 1.53 -3.89
C TRP A 130 -9.17 1.84 -4.80
N ILE A 131 -9.86 0.83 -5.31
CA ILE A 131 -11.10 1.03 -6.09
C ILE A 131 -12.14 1.75 -5.23
N ARG A 132 -12.39 1.28 -4.01
CA ARG A 132 -13.41 1.88 -3.12
C ARG A 132 -13.07 3.31 -2.76
N MET A 133 -11.81 3.61 -2.44
CA MET A 133 -11.36 4.97 -2.14
C MET A 133 -11.49 5.90 -3.35
N ASN A 134 -11.07 5.45 -4.54
CA ASN A 134 -11.23 6.25 -5.75
C ASN A 134 -12.71 6.54 -6.09
N ARG A 135 -13.60 5.56 -5.89
CA ARG A 135 -15.07 5.76 -6.03
C ARG A 135 -15.65 6.72 -4.98
N ALA A 136 -15.04 6.79 -3.79
CA ALA A 136 -15.41 7.75 -2.76
C ALA A 136 -14.88 9.18 -3.05
N GLY A 137 -14.18 9.37 -4.17
CA GLY A 137 -13.70 10.67 -4.63
C GLY A 137 -12.20 10.90 -4.42
N ALA A 138 -11.44 9.91 -3.95
CA ALA A 138 -10.01 10.04 -3.76
C ALA A 138 -9.28 10.28 -5.10
N GLU A 139 -8.49 11.34 -5.16
CA GLU A 139 -7.58 11.59 -6.28
C GLU A 139 -6.36 10.67 -6.18
N ILE A 140 -6.05 9.95 -7.25
CA ILE A 140 -4.83 9.14 -7.32
C ILE A 140 -3.73 10.00 -7.92
N GLY A 141 -2.65 10.18 -7.19
CA GLY A 141 -1.45 10.86 -7.64
C GLY A 141 -0.19 10.07 -7.32
N GLN A 142 0.95 10.75 -7.41
CA GLN A 142 2.27 10.13 -7.29
C GLN A 142 3.14 10.88 -6.28
N ALA A 143 4.07 10.13 -5.68
CA ALA A 143 5.13 10.63 -4.80
C ALA A 143 6.51 10.28 -5.38
N PRO A 144 7.05 11.09 -6.31
CA PRO A 144 8.40 10.90 -6.85
C PRO A 144 9.47 10.85 -5.75
N GLY A 145 10.40 9.89 -5.85
CA GLY A 145 11.45 9.67 -4.86
C GLY A 145 11.00 8.89 -3.62
N ALA A 146 9.70 8.60 -3.45
CA ALA A 146 9.25 7.62 -2.47
C ALA A 146 9.48 6.21 -3.05
N ILE A 147 10.55 5.54 -2.62
CA ILE A 147 10.95 4.24 -3.18
C ILE A 147 10.60 3.08 -2.23
N TYR A 148 9.68 2.23 -2.69
CA TYR A 148 9.25 1.00 -2.03
C TYR A 148 10.04 -0.19 -2.59
N GLU A 149 10.71 -0.95 -1.74
CA GLU A 149 11.51 -2.11 -2.14
C GLU A 149 10.73 -3.40 -1.91
N VAL A 150 10.40 -4.08 -3.01
CA VAL A 150 9.62 -5.31 -3.02
C VAL A 150 10.56 -6.51 -2.91
N THR A 151 10.41 -7.33 -1.89
CA THR A 151 11.14 -8.58 -1.73
C THR A 151 10.45 -9.69 -2.53
N VAL A 152 11.12 -10.15 -3.59
CA VAL A 152 10.62 -11.28 -4.38
C VAL A 152 11.00 -12.59 -3.69
N MET A 153 9.99 -13.29 -3.17
CA MET A 153 10.16 -14.62 -2.57
C MET A 153 9.81 -15.72 -3.60
N PRO A 154 10.58 -16.83 -3.67
CA PRO A 154 10.31 -17.95 -4.59
C PRO A 154 8.90 -18.53 -4.49
N ASP A 155 8.31 -18.52 -3.29
CA ASP A 155 6.96 -19.03 -2.99
C ASP A 155 5.93 -17.89 -2.80
N SER A 156 6.11 -16.76 -3.51
CA SER A 156 5.21 -15.60 -3.41
C SER A 156 3.74 -15.99 -3.62
N ARG A 157 2.86 -15.47 -2.76
CA ARG A 157 1.39 -15.65 -2.79
C ARG A 157 0.74 -15.31 -4.12
N ASN A 158 1.40 -14.54 -4.99
CA ASN A 158 0.91 -14.19 -6.32
C ASN A 158 0.88 -15.37 -7.31
N GLN A 159 1.23 -16.59 -6.89
CA GLN A 159 0.98 -17.83 -7.62
C GLN A 159 -0.41 -18.44 -7.34
N ALA A 160 -1.42 -17.61 -7.05
CA ALA A 160 -2.79 -18.09 -6.96
C ALA A 160 -3.20 -18.78 -8.27
N ASP A 161 -3.98 -19.86 -8.16
CA ASP A 161 -4.58 -20.51 -9.33
C ASP A 161 -5.27 -19.45 -10.20
N HIS A 162 -5.01 -19.48 -11.51
CA HIS A 162 -5.57 -18.53 -12.46
C HIS A 162 -7.10 -18.41 -12.35
N GLN A 163 -7.81 -19.51 -12.08
CA GLN A 163 -9.27 -19.50 -11.88
C GLN A 163 -9.67 -18.71 -10.63
N VAL A 164 -8.90 -18.86 -9.54
CA VAL A 164 -9.13 -18.11 -8.28
C VAL A 164 -8.87 -16.62 -8.51
N ALA A 165 -7.78 -16.28 -9.20
CA ALA A 165 -7.47 -14.90 -9.58
C ALA A 165 -8.60 -14.27 -10.40
N VAL A 166 -9.05 -14.94 -11.47
CA VAL A 166 -10.14 -14.44 -12.33
C VAL A 166 -11.46 -14.33 -11.56
N TYR A 167 -11.77 -15.28 -10.69
CA TYR A 167 -12.98 -15.24 -9.87
C TYR A 167 -13.02 -14.00 -8.98
N TRP A 168 -11.97 -13.77 -8.17
CA TRP A 168 -11.92 -12.63 -7.25
C TRP A 168 -11.82 -11.30 -7.98
N PHE A 169 -11.11 -11.26 -9.11
CA PHE A 169 -11.07 -10.06 -9.96
C PHE A 169 -12.48 -9.62 -10.37
N ASN A 170 -13.26 -10.54 -10.94
CA ASN A 170 -14.62 -10.24 -11.38
C ASN A 170 -15.57 -9.92 -10.22
N ARG A 171 -15.43 -10.64 -9.10
CA ARG A 171 -16.24 -10.43 -7.91
C ARG A 171 -16.03 -9.04 -7.31
N ILE A 172 -14.78 -8.61 -7.13
CA ILE A 172 -14.45 -7.27 -6.63
C ILE A 172 -15.05 -6.22 -7.55
N LEU A 173 -14.92 -6.36 -8.88
CA LEU A 173 -15.52 -5.41 -9.82
C LEU A 173 -17.04 -5.31 -9.67
N GLN A 174 -17.73 -6.42 -9.45
CA GLN A 174 -19.19 -6.43 -9.25
C GLN A 174 -19.58 -5.74 -7.93
N GLU A 175 -18.88 -6.03 -6.84
CA GLU A 175 -19.16 -5.47 -5.51
C GLU A 175 -18.75 -3.99 -5.37
N THR A 176 -17.90 -3.52 -6.28
CA THR A 176 -17.44 -2.12 -6.39
C THR A 176 -17.98 -1.42 -7.64
N SER A 177 -19.06 -1.94 -8.24
CA SER A 177 -19.75 -1.30 -9.39
C SER A 177 -20.68 -0.17 -8.97
#